data_AF-A0A817HPN5-F1
#
_entry.id   AF-A0A817HPN5-F1
#
_cell.length_a   1.000
_cell.length_b   1.000
_cell.length_c   1.000
_cell.angle_alpha   90.00
_cell.angle_beta   90.00
_cell.angle_gamma   90.00
#
_symmetry.space_group_name_H-M   'P 1'
#
loop_
_entity.id
_entity.type
_entity.pdbx_description
1 polymer ?
#
loop_
_entity_poly.entity_id
_entity_poly.type
_entity_poly.pdbx_seq_one_letter_code
_entity_poly.pdbx_strand_id
1 'polypeptide(L)'
;MFIVDLNKQSNLIQVKTNNENNSTIVAEGNFAFDEPDLTVLIIFKYVIITPDNHQQLDQFLSIVMSYVGKLFKSLICIRLPNMFDNRIDIHKFKFNNNILHFMSVKIEDLKYYSDNDIQNNQEQYELITDKQLILNYAEQLLKIMNREGFWCTKWNLIEMENRINSATYNAMVLDKINNYPCGFGRLFLLTIDDQIFGYLSDILVDSSHQSKGLGRLIINHLIGMSVKQNDNHQNVHCTLCLQCAYKGSGAVSAPKLYKRSGFEYIADIGNRIAIFADEKYLIETVK
;
A
#
# COMPACT_ATOMS: atom_id res chain seq x y z
N MET A 1 16.35 -8.40 -23.98
CA MET A 1 16.47 -7.71 -22.67
C MET A 1 15.35 -6.69 -22.56
N PHE A 2 14.85 -6.35 -21.36
CA PHE A 2 13.79 -5.33 -21.19
C PHE A 2 14.36 -3.99 -20.71
N ILE A 3 13.70 -2.89 -21.06
CA ILE A 3 13.96 -1.53 -20.57
C ILE A 3 12.71 -1.04 -19.86
N VAL A 4 12.87 -0.35 -18.73
CA VAL A 4 11.78 0.24 -17.96
C VAL A 4 11.86 1.76 -18.09
N ASP A 5 10.79 2.35 -18.59
CA ASP A 5 10.61 3.80 -18.70
C ASP A 5 9.53 4.26 -17.72
N LEU A 6 9.82 5.31 -16.95
CA LEU A 6 8.91 5.87 -15.94
C LEU A 6 8.64 7.34 -16.22
N ASN A 7 7.35 7.70 -16.24
CA ASN A 7 6.91 9.09 -16.20
C ASN A 7 6.35 9.41 -14.81
N LYS A 8 7.12 10.17 -14.04
CA LYS A 8 6.79 10.58 -12.66
C LYS A 8 5.60 11.54 -12.57
N GLN A 9 5.31 12.32 -13.62
CA GLN A 9 4.21 13.29 -13.62
C GLN A 9 2.87 12.61 -13.84
N SER A 10 2.84 11.60 -14.70
CA SER A 10 1.61 10.87 -15.05
C SER A 10 1.48 9.51 -14.36
N ASN A 11 2.41 9.17 -13.46
CA ASN A 11 2.43 7.88 -12.76
C ASN A 11 2.42 6.68 -13.73
N LEU A 12 3.03 6.83 -14.91
CA LEU A 12 3.01 5.85 -15.99
C LEU A 12 4.32 5.06 -16.02
N ILE A 13 4.22 3.73 -16.05
CA ILE A 13 5.34 2.83 -16.31
C ILE A 13 5.14 2.13 -17.66
N GLN A 14 6.19 2.10 -18.46
CA GLN A 14 6.24 1.33 -19.71
C GLN A 14 7.44 0.39 -19.67
N VAL A 15 7.23 -0.85 -20.07
CA VAL A 15 8.32 -1.81 -20.26
C VAL A 15 8.44 -2.09 -21.74
N LYS A 16 9.66 -1.96 -22.28
CA LYS A 16 9.97 -2.10 -23.71
C LYS A 16 10.96 -3.23 -23.94
N THR A 17 10.92 -3.83 -25.12
CA THR A 17 12.03 -4.68 -25.59
C THR A 17 13.25 -3.82 -25.89
N ASN A 18 14.42 -4.25 -25.42
CA ASN A 18 15.72 -3.71 -25.79
C ASN A 18 16.16 -4.36 -27.11
N ASN A 19 15.69 -3.83 -28.23
CA ASN A 19 16.13 -4.20 -29.58
C ASN A 19 16.63 -2.94 -30.29
N GLU A 20 17.89 -2.96 -30.73
CA GLU A 20 18.61 -1.80 -31.29
C GLU A 20 17.90 -1.15 -32.49
N ASN A 21 17.05 -1.91 -33.21
CA ASN A 21 16.40 -1.44 -34.44
C ASN A 21 14.88 -1.28 -34.35
N ASN A 22 14.22 -1.72 -33.26
CA ASN A 22 12.77 -1.53 -33.07
C ASN A 22 12.33 -1.88 -31.63
N SER A 23 12.28 -0.88 -30.74
CA SER A 23 11.76 -1.08 -29.38
C SER A 23 10.23 -1.19 -29.40
N THR A 24 9.67 -2.26 -28.85
CA THR A 24 8.21 -2.44 -28.73
C THR A 24 7.80 -2.36 -27.27
N ILE A 25 6.72 -1.65 -26.96
CA ILE A 25 6.13 -1.64 -25.62
C ILE A 25 5.47 -3.00 -25.38
N VAL A 26 5.96 -3.73 -24.36
CA VAL A 26 5.46 -5.05 -23.97
C VAL A 26 4.57 -4.99 -22.75
N ALA A 27 4.62 -3.91 -21.98
CA ALA A 27 3.70 -3.68 -20.88
C ALA A 27 3.55 -2.18 -20.62
N GLU A 28 2.36 -1.79 -20.19
CA GLU A 28 2.05 -0.44 -19.73
C GLU A 28 1.21 -0.52 -18.47
N GLY A 29 1.50 0.35 -17.50
CA GLY A 29 0.84 0.35 -16.22
C GLY A 29 0.93 1.68 -15.50
N ASN A 30 0.33 1.72 -14.33
CA ASN A 30 0.45 2.85 -13.43
C ASN A 30 1.14 2.45 -12.12
N PHE A 31 1.85 3.40 -11.50
CA PHE A 31 2.49 3.20 -10.20
C PHE A 31 2.18 4.35 -9.25
N ALA A 32 2.07 4.08 -7.95
CA ALA A 32 1.84 5.15 -6.97
C ALA A 32 3.13 5.96 -6.75
N PHE A 33 3.02 7.29 -6.79
CA PHE A 33 4.11 8.24 -6.53
C PHE A 33 4.16 8.64 -5.05
N ASP A 34 4.14 7.66 -4.15
CA ASP A 34 4.52 7.93 -2.77
C ASP A 34 5.88 7.29 -2.54
N GLU A 35 6.91 8.14 -2.44
CA GLU A 35 8.28 7.71 -2.21
C GLU A 35 8.65 7.15 -0.81
N PRO A 36 7.81 6.99 0.23
CA PRO A 36 8.44 6.82 1.54
C PRO A 36 8.24 5.47 2.23
N ASP A 37 7.32 4.60 1.80
CA ASP A 37 6.98 3.39 2.57
C ASP A 37 7.76 2.15 2.17
N LEU A 38 9.02 2.33 1.76
CA LEU A 38 9.83 1.25 1.18
C LEU A 38 8.97 0.38 0.24
N THR A 39 7.90 0.88 -0.41
CA THR A 39 6.88 0.07 -1.12
C THR A 39 6.21 0.85 -2.22
N VAL A 40 6.21 0.28 -3.43
CA VAL A 40 5.63 0.83 -4.65
C VAL A 40 4.71 -0.22 -5.27
N LEU A 41 3.43 0.13 -5.39
CA LEU A 41 2.47 -0.64 -6.15
C LEU A 41 2.53 -0.25 -7.62
N ILE A 42 2.71 -1.25 -8.48
CA ILE A 42 2.66 -1.17 -9.93
C ILE A 42 1.52 -2.06 -10.42
N ILE A 43 0.66 -1.51 -11.27
CA ILE A 43 -0.43 -2.23 -11.90
C ILE A 43 -0.31 -2.09 -13.40
N PHE A 44 -0.04 -3.20 -14.08
CA PHE A 44 -0.02 -3.23 -15.54
C PHE A 44 -1.43 -3.39 -16.10
N LYS A 45 -1.81 -2.47 -16.98
CA LYS A 45 -3.05 -2.52 -17.78
C LYS A 45 -3.01 -3.67 -18.76
N TYR A 46 -1.86 -3.84 -19.41
CA TYR A 46 -1.60 -4.95 -20.31
C TYR A 46 -0.17 -5.43 -20.19
N VAL A 47 0.03 -6.70 -20.52
CA VAL A 47 1.33 -7.37 -20.64
C VAL A 47 1.22 -8.31 -21.85
N ILE A 48 2.11 -8.15 -22.82
CA ILE A 48 2.11 -8.89 -24.10
C ILE A 48 2.99 -10.16 -24.01
N ILE A 49 3.38 -10.55 -22.80
CA ILE A 49 4.11 -11.80 -22.52
C ILE A 49 3.06 -12.88 -22.24
N THR A 50 3.17 -14.03 -22.92
CA THR A 50 2.22 -15.12 -22.69
C THR A 50 2.42 -15.72 -21.28
N PRO A 51 1.33 -16.00 -20.53
CA PRO A 51 1.39 -16.53 -19.15
C PRO A 51 2.22 -17.81 -18.96
N ASP A 52 2.29 -18.64 -19.99
CA ASP A 52 3.02 -19.92 -20.04
C ASP A 52 4.53 -19.76 -20.33
N ASN A 53 4.96 -18.58 -20.77
CA ASN A 53 6.37 -18.26 -20.98
C ASN A 53 7.03 -17.78 -19.67
N HIS A 54 7.18 -18.71 -18.73
CA HIS A 54 7.70 -18.44 -17.39
C HIS A 54 9.07 -17.76 -17.39
N GLN A 55 9.98 -18.15 -18.30
CA GLN A 55 11.32 -17.57 -18.37
C GLN A 55 11.30 -16.08 -18.75
N GLN A 56 10.51 -15.71 -19.76
CA GLN A 56 10.41 -14.32 -20.19
C GLN A 56 9.67 -13.46 -19.15
N LEU A 57 8.66 -14.04 -18.50
CA LEU A 57 7.93 -13.39 -17.43
C LEU A 57 8.79 -13.17 -16.17
N ASP A 58 9.62 -14.14 -15.78
CA ASP A 58 10.60 -14.00 -14.70
C ASP A 58 11.60 -12.88 -14.99
N GLN A 59 12.11 -12.81 -16.22
CA GLN A 59 13.01 -11.74 -16.65
C GLN A 59 12.33 -10.36 -16.62
N PHE A 60 11.08 -10.28 -17.09
CA PHE A 60 10.26 -9.07 -17.04
C PHE A 60 10.08 -8.58 -15.60
N LEU A 61 9.61 -9.47 -14.72
CA LEU A 61 9.37 -9.16 -13.32
C LEU A 61 10.68 -8.74 -12.64
N SER A 62 11.76 -9.49 -12.83
CA SER A 62 13.07 -9.18 -12.24
C SER A 62 13.59 -7.81 -12.67
N ILE A 63 13.43 -7.43 -13.93
CA ILE A 63 13.89 -6.12 -14.43
C ILE A 63 13.05 -4.98 -13.87
N VAL A 64 11.71 -5.11 -13.88
CA VAL A 64 10.82 -4.10 -13.29
C VAL A 64 11.11 -3.92 -11.81
N MET A 65 11.19 -5.03 -11.05
CA MET A 65 11.48 -4.98 -9.62
C MET A 65 12.85 -4.36 -9.33
N SER A 66 13.90 -4.78 -10.05
CA SER A 66 15.25 -4.25 -9.85
C SER A 66 15.35 -2.77 -10.18
N TYR A 67 14.79 -2.34 -11.32
CA TYR A 67 14.87 -0.96 -11.77
C TYR A 67 14.09 -0.03 -10.85
N VAL A 68 12.81 -0.33 -10.61
CA VAL A 68 11.93 0.51 -9.79
C VAL A 68 12.40 0.47 -8.33
N GLY A 69 12.78 -0.71 -7.83
CA GLY A 69 13.24 -0.86 -6.45
C GLY A 69 14.56 -0.13 -6.18
N LYS A 70 15.50 -0.14 -7.13
CA LYS A 70 16.73 0.67 -7.04
C LYS A 70 16.42 2.16 -7.09
N LEU A 71 15.51 2.58 -7.97
CA LEU A 71 15.19 4.00 -8.16
C LEU A 71 14.54 4.60 -6.91
N PHE A 72 13.60 3.87 -6.32
CA PHE A 72 12.77 4.36 -5.21
C PHE A 72 13.18 3.81 -3.84
N LYS A 73 14.25 3.00 -3.79
CA LYS A 73 14.68 2.28 -2.57
C LYS A 73 13.52 1.58 -1.89
N SER A 74 12.71 0.91 -2.70
CA SER A 74 11.42 0.38 -2.30
C SER A 74 11.21 -1.06 -2.76
N LEU A 75 10.38 -1.74 -2.01
CA LEU A 75 9.64 -2.94 -2.31
C LEU A 75 8.76 -2.72 -3.54
N ILE A 76 8.84 -3.58 -4.53
CA ILE A 76 8.03 -3.43 -5.74
C ILE A 76 6.95 -4.49 -5.78
N CYS A 77 5.72 -4.06 -6.06
CA CYS A 77 4.54 -4.90 -6.01
C CYS A 77 3.86 -4.84 -7.35
N ILE A 78 3.84 -5.95 -8.06
CA ILE A 78 3.37 -5.98 -9.45
C ILE A 78 2.05 -6.73 -9.53
N ARG A 79 1.04 -6.08 -10.09
CA ARG A 79 -0.19 -6.72 -10.57
C ARG A 79 -0.15 -6.84 -12.08
N LEU A 80 -0.29 -8.05 -12.59
CA LEU A 80 -0.42 -8.35 -14.01
C LEU A 80 -1.92 -8.39 -14.39
N PRO A 81 -2.29 -8.06 -15.64
CA PRO A 81 -3.64 -8.31 -16.14
C PRO A 81 -3.96 -9.81 -16.06
N ASN A 82 -5.24 -10.16 -15.91
CA ASN A 82 -5.72 -11.54 -15.97
C ASN A 82 -5.21 -12.49 -14.86
N MET A 83 -4.57 -12.02 -13.78
CA MET A 83 -4.20 -12.91 -12.66
C MET A 83 -5.39 -13.62 -11.98
N PHE A 84 -6.63 -13.16 -12.22
CA PHE A 84 -7.85 -13.69 -11.60
C PHE A 84 -8.51 -14.83 -12.38
N ASP A 85 -8.06 -15.11 -13.60
CA ASP A 85 -8.73 -16.09 -14.47
C ASP A 85 -7.99 -17.44 -14.56
N ASN A 86 -7.14 -17.73 -13.57
CA ASN A 86 -6.37 -18.97 -13.43
C ASN A 86 -5.37 -19.23 -14.58
N ARG A 87 -5.09 -18.24 -15.45
CA ARG A 87 -4.10 -18.40 -16.54
C ARG A 87 -2.65 -18.33 -16.08
N ILE A 88 -2.37 -17.77 -14.90
CA ILE A 88 -1.01 -17.64 -14.32
C ILE A 88 -0.94 -18.44 -13.01
N ASP A 89 -0.14 -19.50 -13.00
CA ASP A 89 0.12 -20.30 -11.79
C ASP A 89 1.23 -19.64 -10.96
N ILE A 90 0.84 -18.80 -10.00
CA ILE A 90 1.75 -18.03 -9.15
C ILE A 90 2.71 -18.90 -8.33
N HIS A 91 2.34 -20.16 -8.04
CA HIS A 91 3.16 -21.07 -7.23
C HIS A 91 4.38 -21.61 -8.00
N LYS A 92 4.36 -21.55 -9.34
CA LYS A 92 5.50 -21.93 -10.19
C LYS A 92 6.56 -20.86 -10.29
N PHE A 93 6.22 -19.61 -9.96
CA PHE A 93 7.20 -18.54 -9.89
C PHE A 93 7.98 -18.69 -8.59
N LYS A 94 9.30 -18.79 -8.69
CA LYS A 94 10.18 -18.81 -7.52
C LYS A 94 10.31 -17.40 -6.96
N PHE A 95 9.30 -16.95 -6.24
CA PHE A 95 9.41 -15.75 -5.42
C PHE A 95 10.21 -16.09 -4.16
N ASN A 96 11.44 -15.57 -4.06
CA ASN A 96 12.31 -15.76 -2.89
C ASN A 96 11.87 -14.97 -1.64
N ASN A 97 10.66 -14.40 -1.64
CA ASN A 97 10.21 -13.48 -0.60
C ASN A 97 8.95 -13.99 0.10
N ASN A 98 9.09 -14.25 1.39
CA ASN A 98 7.99 -14.64 2.27
C ASN A 98 7.10 -13.44 2.58
N ILE A 99 5.95 -13.36 1.91
CA ILE A 99 4.97 -12.26 1.99
C ILE A 99 4.03 -12.42 3.22
N LEU A 100 4.57 -12.87 4.36
CA LEU A 100 3.76 -13.41 5.46
C LEU A 100 2.84 -12.38 6.15
N HIS A 101 3.02 -11.10 5.88
CA HIS A 101 2.33 -10.03 6.58
C HIS A 101 1.52 -9.09 5.67
N PHE A 102 1.47 -9.37 4.37
CA PHE A 102 0.65 -8.58 3.48
C PHE A 102 -0.79 -9.06 3.52
N MET A 103 -1.71 -8.10 3.56
CA MET A 103 -3.12 -8.40 3.66
C MET A 103 -3.93 -7.64 2.63
N SER A 104 -5.03 -8.24 2.21
CA SER A 104 -5.95 -7.62 1.27
C SER A 104 -7.39 -8.01 1.53
N VAL A 105 -8.30 -7.19 1.03
CA VAL A 105 -9.74 -7.42 1.08
C VAL A 105 -10.37 -6.75 -0.13
N LYS A 106 -11.39 -7.38 -0.71
CA LYS A 106 -12.25 -6.70 -1.66
C LYS A 106 -13.33 -5.94 -0.93
N ILE A 107 -13.81 -4.83 -1.49
CA ILE A 107 -14.89 -4.06 -0.84
C ILE A 107 -16.13 -4.94 -0.54
N GLU A 108 -16.46 -5.88 -1.42
CA GLU A 108 -17.57 -6.84 -1.25
C GLU A 108 -17.42 -7.76 -0.03
N ASP A 109 -16.18 -8.00 0.42
CA ASP A 109 -15.83 -8.89 1.54
C ASP A 109 -15.56 -8.10 2.84
N LEU A 110 -15.66 -6.76 2.80
CA LEU A 110 -15.42 -5.92 3.96
C LEU A 110 -16.44 -6.18 5.06
N LYS A 111 -15.93 -6.33 6.27
CA LYS A 111 -16.75 -6.40 7.48
C LYS A 111 -16.69 -5.04 8.16
N TYR A 112 -17.75 -4.26 8.04
CA TYR A 112 -17.87 -3.02 8.79
C TYR A 112 -18.05 -3.31 10.26
N TYR A 113 -17.34 -2.54 11.06
CA TYR A 113 -17.59 -2.47 12.47
C TYR A 113 -18.78 -1.55 12.76
N SER A 114 -19.74 -2.00 13.58
CA SER A 114 -20.85 -1.16 14.01
C SER A 114 -20.37 0.09 14.76
N ASP A 115 -21.00 1.24 14.51
CA ASP A 115 -20.63 2.57 15.05
C ASP A 115 -20.73 2.68 16.58
N ASN A 116 -21.40 1.75 17.25
CA ASN A 116 -21.73 1.82 18.67
C ASN A 116 -20.52 1.89 19.62
N ASP A 117 -19.34 1.36 19.23
CA ASP A 117 -18.13 1.43 20.08
C ASP A 117 -17.35 2.76 19.91
N ILE A 118 -17.60 3.51 18.84
CA ILE A 118 -16.88 4.75 18.51
C ILE A 118 -17.48 5.96 19.26
N GLN A 119 -18.79 5.92 19.52
CA GLN A 119 -19.53 7.01 20.17
C GLN A 119 -19.04 7.32 21.60
N ASN A 120 -18.58 6.30 22.34
CA ASN A 120 -18.16 6.46 23.74
C ASN A 120 -16.85 7.25 23.93
N ASN A 121 -16.11 7.54 22.85
CA ASN A 121 -14.79 8.18 22.90
C ASN A 121 -14.75 9.59 22.28
N GLN A 122 -15.90 10.11 21.81
CA GLN A 122 -15.99 11.40 21.11
C GLN A 122 -15.75 12.60 22.03
N GLU A 123 -15.87 12.45 23.36
CA GLU A 123 -15.60 13.55 24.30
C GLU A 123 -14.11 13.88 24.39
N GLN A 124 -13.22 12.88 24.29
CA GLN A 124 -11.77 13.08 24.37
C GLN A 124 -11.09 13.13 23.00
N TYR A 125 -11.56 12.34 22.04
CA TYR A 125 -10.89 12.18 20.75
C TYR A 125 -11.67 12.78 19.60
N GLU A 126 -10.94 13.34 18.64
CA GLU A 126 -11.50 13.88 17.40
C GLU A 126 -10.79 13.28 16.20
N LEU A 127 -11.56 12.85 15.20
CA LEU A 127 -11.02 12.42 13.91
C LEU A 127 -10.89 13.65 13.01
N ILE A 128 -9.66 14.01 12.68
CA ILE A 128 -9.32 15.07 11.74
C ILE A 128 -9.00 14.45 10.38
N THR A 129 -9.67 14.94 9.34
CA THR A 129 -9.48 14.49 7.94
C THR A 129 -9.04 15.63 7.02
N ASP A 130 -9.06 16.87 7.53
CA ASP A 130 -8.61 18.04 6.79
C ASP A 130 -7.09 18.01 6.62
N LYS A 131 -6.62 17.97 5.36
CA LYS A 131 -5.19 17.83 5.04
C LYS A 131 -4.36 19.01 5.57
N GLN A 132 -4.89 20.24 5.50
CA GLN A 132 -4.15 21.43 5.93
C GLN A 132 -4.01 21.47 7.46
N LEU A 133 -5.06 21.08 8.18
CA LEU A 133 -5.01 20.97 9.63
C LEU A 133 -4.03 19.87 10.04
N ILE A 134 -4.04 18.71 9.39
CA ILE A 134 -3.07 17.62 9.65
C ILE A 134 -1.63 18.09 9.43
N LEU A 135 -1.37 18.88 8.37
CA LEU A 135 -0.04 19.46 8.12
C LEU A 135 0.45 20.34 9.28
N ASN A 136 -0.45 21.09 9.94
CA ASN A 136 -0.08 21.89 11.12
C ASN A 136 0.42 21.03 12.30
N TYR A 137 0.11 19.72 12.30
CA TYR A 137 0.58 18.76 13.30
C TYR A 137 1.74 17.88 12.81
N ALA A 138 2.33 18.14 11.64
CA ALA A 138 3.34 17.27 11.01
C ALA A 138 4.56 17.00 11.92
N GLU A 139 5.07 17.98 12.65
CA GLU A 139 6.18 17.77 13.59
C GLU A 139 5.80 16.84 14.76
N GLN A 140 4.56 16.94 15.25
CA GLN A 140 4.08 16.11 16.35
C GLN A 140 3.83 14.68 15.87
N LEU A 141 3.23 14.53 14.68
CA LEU A 141 3.06 13.25 14.01
C LEU A 141 4.42 12.58 13.75
N LEU A 142 5.40 13.32 13.24
CA LEU A 142 6.75 12.80 12.99
C LEU A 142 7.37 12.21 14.28
N LYS A 143 7.19 12.88 15.42
CA LYS A 143 7.68 12.38 16.72
C LYS A 143 7.04 11.04 17.09
N ILE A 144 5.74 10.90 16.87
CA ILE A 144 5.02 9.65 17.17
C ILE A 144 5.43 8.55 16.20
N MET A 145 5.46 8.85 14.90
CA MET A 145 5.88 7.91 13.86
C MET A 145 7.30 7.40 14.17
N ASN A 146 8.28 8.27 14.32
CA ASN A 146 9.67 7.88 14.62
C ASN A 146 9.81 7.06 15.92
N ARG A 147 8.91 7.26 16.90
CA ARG A 147 8.95 6.54 18.18
C ARG A 147 8.29 5.17 18.10
N GLU A 148 7.15 5.07 17.43
CA GLU A 148 6.26 3.91 17.50
C GLU A 148 6.38 3.00 16.27
N GLY A 149 6.68 3.55 15.09
CA GLY A 149 6.74 2.81 13.84
C GLY A 149 8.16 2.39 13.50
N PHE A 150 8.40 1.07 13.44
CA PHE A 150 9.73 0.56 13.11
C PHE A 150 10.13 0.84 11.65
N TRP A 151 9.15 0.96 10.74
CA TRP A 151 9.37 1.21 9.31
C TRP A 151 9.69 2.69 9.00
N CYS A 152 9.51 3.57 9.99
CA CYS A 152 9.64 5.02 9.81
C CYS A 152 10.78 5.64 10.61
N THR A 153 11.70 4.83 11.16
CA THR A 153 12.72 5.22 12.17
C THR A 153 13.73 6.32 11.80
N LYS A 154 13.61 6.95 10.62
CA LYS A 154 14.52 8.01 10.15
C LYS A 154 13.82 9.09 9.33
N TRP A 155 12.50 9.22 9.44
CA TRP A 155 11.84 10.30 8.72
C TRP A 155 12.24 11.65 9.29
N ASN A 156 12.24 12.64 8.40
CA ASN A 156 12.36 14.05 8.74
C ASN A 156 11.02 14.75 8.46
N LEU A 157 10.95 16.05 8.76
CA LEU A 157 9.71 16.80 8.58
C LEU A 157 9.26 16.84 7.11
N ILE A 158 10.19 17.05 6.18
CA ILE A 158 9.90 17.06 4.73
C ILE A 158 9.26 15.73 4.31
N GLU A 159 9.76 14.60 4.83
CA GLU A 159 9.21 13.29 4.55
C GLU A 159 7.78 13.13 5.08
N MET A 160 7.52 13.58 6.30
CA MET A 160 6.17 13.56 6.88
C MET A 160 5.19 14.44 6.09
N GLU A 161 5.62 15.63 5.67
CA GLU A 161 4.80 16.55 4.86
C GLU A 161 4.50 15.96 3.48
N ASN A 162 5.51 15.39 2.82
CA ASN A 162 5.34 14.70 1.53
C ASN A 162 4.32 13.58 1.65
N ARG A 163 4.39 12.79 2.74
CA ARG A 163 3.44 11.74 3.04
C ARG A 163 2.01 12.24 3.21
N ILE A 164 1.81 13.29 3.99
CA ILE A 164 0.46 13.86 4.18
C ILE A 164 -0.07 14.39 2.84
N ASN A 165 0.79 14.98 2.01
CA ASN A 165 0.41 15.56 0.74
C ASN A 165 0.07 14.53 -0.34
N SER A 166 0.83 13.45 -0.44
CA SER A 166 0.67 12.41 -1.46
C SER A 166 -0.59 11.56 -1.28
N ALA A 167 -1.08 11.43 -0.05
CA ALA A 167 -2.25 10.61 0.25
C ALA A 167 -3.51 11.15 -0.43
N THR A 168 -4.33 10.21 -0.96
CA THR A 168 -5.67 10.51 -1.46
C THR A 168 -6.58 10.91 -0.30
N TYR A 169 -6.54 10.14 0.80
CA TYR A 169 -7.23 10.46 2.04
C TYR A 169 -6.30 10.30 3.23
N ASN A 170 -6.40 11.22 4.20
CA ASN A 170 -5.68 11.16 5.46
C ASN A 170 -6.68 11.07 6.62
N ALA A 171 -6.25 10.41 7.69
CA ALA A 171 -6.98 10.35 8.94
C ALA A 171 -5.98 10.54 10.10
N MET A 172 -6.22 11.55 10.93
CA MET A 172 -5.49 11.80 12.17
C MET A 172 -6.46 11.79 13.33
N VAL A 173 -6.08 11.19 14.46
CA VAL A 173 -6.85 11.29 15.69
C VAL A 173 -6.17 12.29 16.62
N LEU A 174 -6.89 13.31 17.06
CA LEU A 174 -6.44 14.32 18.01
C LEU A 174 -6.98 14.01 19.41
N ASP A 175 -6.11 14.00 20.41
CA ASP A 175 -6.52 14.06 21.83
C ASP A 175 -6.85 15.52 22.18
N LYS A 176 -8.14 15.84 22.32
CA LYS A 176 -8.61 17.21 22.52
C LYS A 176 -8.16 17.80 23.86
N ILE A 177 -7.96 16.97 24.87
CA ILE A 177 -7.56 17.43 26.21
C ILE A 177 -6.11 17.92 26.17
N ASN A 178 -5.25 17.18 25.49
CA ASN A 178 -3.82 17.46 25.41
C ASN A 178 -3.43 18.27 24.16
N ASN A 179 -4.38 18.49 23.24
CA ASN A 179 -4.16 19.07 21.92
C ASN A 179 -2.97 18.42 21.19
N TYR A 180 -2.95 17.09 21.17
CA TYR A 180 -1.84 16.29 20.65
C TYR A 180 -2.36 15.17 19.75
N PRO A 181 -1.78 14.94 18.55
CA PRO A 181 -2.16 13.84 17.70
C PRO A 181 -1.79 12.54 18.41
N CYS A 182 -2.65 11.54 18.34
CA CYS A 182 -2.43 10.24 18.99
C CYS A 182 -2.67 9.06 18.05
N GLY A 183 -3.04 9.32 16.80
CA GLY A 183 -3.09 8.32 15.76
C GLY A 183 -3.07 8.94 14.38
N PHE A 184 -2.63 8.16 13.40
CA PHE A 184 -2.51 8.57 12.01
C PHE A 184 -2.73 7.39 11.09
N GLY A 185 -3.14 7.66 9.86
CA GLY A 185 -3.26 6.69 8.79
C GLY A 185 -3.57 7.37 7.47
N ARG A 186 -3.17 6.73 6.38
CA ARG A 186 -3.31 7.26 5.02
C ARG A 186 -3.89 6.21 4.11
N LEU A 187 -4.59 6.67 3.08
CA LEU A 187 -5.09 5.85 1.99
C LEU A 187 -4.65 6.47 0.67
N PHE A 188 -4.05 5.62 -0.15
CA PHE A 188 -3.76 5.88 -1.55
C PHE A 188 -4.77 5.18 -2.40
N LEU A 189 -5.44 5.90 -3.29
CA LEU A 189 -6.26 5.31 -4.32
C LEU A 189 -5.58 5.44 -5.68
N LEU A 190 -5.53 4.32 -6.39
CA LEU A 190 -5.15 4.25 -7.79
C LEU A 190 -6.34 3.73 -8.58
N THR A 191 -6.85 4.54 -9.50
CA THR A 191 -7.96 4.15 -10.39
C THR A 191 -7.40 3.84 -11.77
N ILE A 192 -7.71 2.66 -12.29
CA ILE A 192 -7.31 2.20 -13.63
C ILE A 192 -8.54 1.59 -14.27
N ASP A 193 -9.02 2.21 -15.34
CA ASP A 193 -10.24 1.82 -16.04
C ASP A 193 -11.39 1.64 -15.01
N ASP A 194 -12.03 0.48 -14.97
CA ASP A 194 -13.14 0.16 -14.05
C ASP A 194 -12.65 -0.53 -12.74
N GLN A 195 -11.42 -0.27 -12.29
CA GLN A 195 -10.84 -0.84 -11.07
C GLN A 195 -10.24 0.24 -10.15
N ILE A 196 -10.55 0.15 -8.86
CA ILE A 196 -9.93 1.00 -7.81
C ILE A 196 -9.06 0.13 -6.91
N PHE A 197 -7.84 0.59 -6.68
CA PHE A 197 -6.91 -0.03 -5.75
C PHE A 197 -6.63 0.92 -4.61
N GLY A 198 -6.90 0.47 -3.39
CA GLY A 198 -6.54 1.19 -2.19
C GLY A 198 -5.33 0.59 -1.50
N TYR A 199 -4.35 1.41 -1.17
CA TYR A 199 -3.27 1.05 -0.26
C TYR A 199 -3.40 1.83 1.04
N LEU A 200 -3.68 1.11 2.13
CA LEU A 200 -3.69 1.67 3.47
C LEU A 200 -2.26 1.65 4.00
N SER A 201 -1.78 2.82 4.42
CA SER A 201 -0.43 2.99 4.95
C SER A 201 -0.38 3.84 6.20
N ASP A 202 0.73 3.77 6.93
CA ASP A 202 1.02 4.54 8.14
C ASP A 202 -0.03 4.48 9.24
N ILE A 203 -0.79 3.39 9.28
CA ILE A 203 -1.77 3.22 10.33
C ILE A 203 -1.04 2.96 11.63
N LEU A 204 -1.10 3.95 12.52
CA LEU A 204 -0.41 3.93 13.80
C LEU A 204 -1.25 4.65 14.86
N VAL A 205 -1.16 4.15 16.09
CA VAL A 205 -1.73 4.78 17.27
C VAL A 205 -0.64 4.81 18.34
N ASP A 206 -0.45 5.98 18.94
CA ASP A 206 0.45 6.19 20.08
C ASP A 206 0.18 5.12 21.15
N SER A 207 1.23 4.45 21.61
CA SER A 207 1.14 3.38 22.61
C SER A 207 0.39 3.80 23.88
N SER A 208 0.46 5.07 24.27
CA SER A 208 -0.27 5.64 25.42
C SER A 208 -1.79 5.82 25.18
N HIS A 209 -2.23 5.68 23.92
CA HIS A 209 -3.63 5.81 23.49
C HIS A 209 -4.19 4.53 22.84
N GLN A 210 -3.41 3.44 22.80
CA GLN A 210 -3.86 2.15 22.29
C GLN A 210 -4.97 1.52 23.15
N SER A 211 -5.65 0.52 22.59
CA SER A 211 -6.82 -0.16 23.21
C SER A 211 -8.08 0.70 23.41
N LYS A 212 -8.08 1.96 22.93
CA LYS A 212 -9.23 2.87 22.94
C LYS A 212 -10.02 2.89 21.62
N GLY A 213 -9.80 1.90 20.75
CA GLY A 213 -10.49 1.82 19.45
C GLY A 213 -10.02 2.81 18.37
N LEU A 214 -8.98 3.62 18.62
CA LEU A 214 -8.53 4.66 17.68
C LEU A 214 -8.03 4.12 16.34
N GLY A 215 -7.36 2.96 16.34
CA GLY A 215 -6.93 2.31 15.09
C GLY A 215 -8.12 1.85 14.25
N ARG A 216 -9.18 1.37 14.90
CA ARG A 216 -10.46 1.03 14.24
C ARG A 216 -11.14 2.28 13.69
N LEU A 217 -11.12 3.40 14.41
CA LEU A 217 -11.66 4.68 13.95
C LEU A 217 -10.97 5.14 12.66
N ILE A 218 -9.63 5.13 12.63
CA ILE A 218 -8.83 5.49 11.45
C ILE A 218 -9.17 4.57 10.27
N ILE A 219 -9.10 3.26 10.47
CA ILE A 219 -9.37 2.28 9.40
C ILE A 219 -10.79 2.39 8.86
N ASN A 220 -11.79 2.51 9.74
CA ASN A 220 -13.19 2.65 9.32
C ASN A 220 -13.39 3.87 8.44
N HIS A 221 -12.79 5.00 8.81
CA HIS A 221 -12.87 6.21 8.00
C HIS A 221 -12.26 5.98 6.61
N LEU A 222 -11.03 5.48 6.55
CA LEU A 222 -10.31 5.28 5.29
C LEU A 222 -11.04 4.27 4.38
N ILE A 223 -11.48 3.14 4.94
CA ILE A 223 -12.30 2.15 4.23
C ILE A 223 -13.60 2.80 3.72
N GLY A 224 -14.28 3.58 4.56
CA GLY A 224 -15.49 4.30 4.19
C GLY A 224 -15.28 5.25 3.01
N MET A 225 -14.11 5.89 2.92
CA MET A 225 -13.78 6.75 1.77
C MET A 225 -13.59 5.93 0.49
N SER A 226 -12.93 4.76 0.57
CA SER A 226 -12.81 3.84 -0.57
C SER A 226 -14.16 3.37 -1.08
N VAL A 227 -15.11 3.12 -0.17
CA VAL A 227 -16.45 2.64 -0.52
C VAL A 227 -17.26 3.74 -1.20
N LYS A 228 -17.25 4.96 -0.63
CA LYS A 228 -17.88 6.11 -1.29
C LYS A 228 -17.29 6.38 -2.68
N GLN A 229 -15.98 6.23 -2.84
CA GLN A 229 -15.34 6.34 -4.15
C GLN A 229 -15.89 5.26 -5.09
N ASN A 230 -16.01 4.01 -4.63
CA ASN A 230 -16.55 2.91 -5.42
C ASN A 230 -18.01 3.16 -5.85
N ASP A 231 -18.85 3.68 -4.96
CA ASP A 231 -20.25 3.99 -5.26
C ASP A 231 -20.39 5.08 -6.33
N ASN A 232 -19.46 6.05 -6.34
CA ASN A 232 -19.42 7.10 -7.37
C ASN A 232 -19.04 6.55 -8.75
N HIS A 233 -18.28 5.45 -8.80
CA HIS A 233 -17.89 4.76 -10.03
C HIS A 233 -18.73 3.49 -10.20
N GLN A 234 -19.95 3.66 -10.71
CA GLN A 234 -20.94 2.60 -10.91
C GLN A 234 -20.31 1.30 -11.47
N ASN A 235 -20.28 0.23 -10.66
CA ASN A 235 -19.72 -1.10 -10.97
C ASN A 235 -18.20 -1.27 -10.93
N VAL A 236 -17.47 -0.43 -10.21
CA VAL A 236 -16.02 -0.64 -10.05
C VAL A 236 -15.71 -1.74 -9.01
N HIS A 237 -14.73 -2.57 -9.34
CA HIS A 237 -14.15 -3.53 -8.41
C HIS A 237 -13.06 -2.85 -7.59
N CYS A 238 -13.27 -2.69 -6.29
CA CYS A 238 -12.27 -2.13 -5.40
C CYS A 238 -11.58 -3.19 -4.53
N THR A 239 -10.24 -3.18 -4.54
CA THR A 239 -9.41 -4.00 -3.65
C THR A 239 -8.59 -3.09 -2.75
N LEU A 240 -8.69 -3.34 -1.44
CA LEU A 240 -7.87 -2.69 -0.43
C LEU A 240 -6.74 -3.61 -0.01
N CYS A 241 -5.58 -3.01 0.21
CA CYS A 241 -4.33 -3.71 0.45
C CYS A 241 -3.55 -2.97 1.55
N LEU A 242 -2.79 -3.72 2.37
CA LEU A 242 -1.89 -3.16 3.38
C LEU A 242 -0.75 -4.11 3.71
N GLN A 243 0.37 -3.56 4.15
CA GLN A 243 1.43 -4.31 4.81
C GLN A 243 1.24 -4.24 6.32
N CYS A 244 0.90 -5.37 6.93
CA CYS A 244 0.76 -5.41 8.38
C CYS A 244 2.14 -5.36 9.04
N ALA A 245 2.21 -4.67 10.19
CA ALA A 245 3.40 -4.67 11.04
C ALA A 245 3.84 -6.12 11.34
N TYR A 246 5.13 -6.40 11.14
CA TYR A 246 5.72 -7.73 11.37
C TYR A 246 6.67 -7.77 12.58
N LYS A 247 6.99 -6.59 13.14
CA LYS A 247 7.75 -6.41 14.38
C LYS A 247 7.07 -5.35 15.27
N GLY A 248 7.50 -5.30 16.53
CA GLY A 248 6.99 -4.34 17.52
C GLY A 248 5.60 -4.70 18.07
N SER A 249 5.05 -3.81 18.89
CA SER A 249 3.72 -3.99 19.53
C SER A 249 2.59 -4.15 18.51
N GLY A 250 2.69 -3.45 17.38
CA GLY A 250 1.74 -3.54 16.28
C GLY A 250 1.63 -4.94 15.66
N ALA A 251 2.69 -5.76 15.68
CA ALA A 251 2.69 -7.09 15.06
C ALA A 251 1.71 -8.08 15.72
N VAL A 252 1.33 -7.85 16.98
CA VAL A 252 0.41 -8.73 17.72
C VAL A 252 -1.04 -8.28 17.55
N SER A 253 -1.28 -6.97 17.53
CA SER A 253 -2.63 -6.37 17.56
C SER A 253 -3.17 -6.02 16.18
N ALA A 254 -2.32 -5.52 15.28
CA ALA A 254 -2.75 -5.07 13.95
C ALA A 254 -3.33 -6.20 13.08
N PRO A 255 -2.75 -7.43 13.04
CA PRO A 255 -3.37 -8.52 12.27
C PRO A 255 -4.81 -8.84 12.72
N LYS A 256 -5.07 -8.81 14.03
CA LYS A 256 -6.40 -9.09 14.57
C LYS A 256 -7.40 -7.99 14.17
N LEU A 257 -6.95 -6.74 14.18
CA LEU A 257 -7.75 -5.59 13.74
C LEU A 257 -8.10 -5.71 12.26
N TYR A 258 -7.13 -6.00 11.39
CA TYR A 258 -7.35 -6.12 9.96
C TYR A 258 -8.20 -7.35 9.60
N LYS A 259 -7.93 -8.52 10.19
CA LYS A 259 -8.73 -9.74 9.96
C LYS A 259 -10.20 -9.57 10.32
N ARG A 260 -10.49 -8.82 11.39
CA ARG A 260 -11.87 -8.50 11.78
C ARG A 260 -12.57 -7.60 10.77
N SER A 261 -11.84 -6.76 10.03
CA SER A 261 -12.37 -5.97 8.91
C SER A 261 -12.53 -6.78 7.60
N GLY A 262 -12.15 -8.06 7.59
CA GLY A 262 -12.21 -8.92 6.41
C GLY A 262 -10.89 -9.04 5.64
N PHE A 263 -9.80 -8.41 6.10
CA PHE A 263 -8.49 -8.61 5.46
C PHE A 263 -7.97 -10.02 5.70
N GLU A 264 -7.47 -10.63 4.64
CA GLU A 264 -6.83 -11.94 4.69
C GLU A 264 -5.38 -11.82 4.25
N TYR A 265 -4.50 -12.70 4.75
CA TYR A 265 -3.11 -12.71 4.31
C TYR A 265 -3.06 -13.20 2.87
N ILE A 266 -2.33 -12.53 1.99
CA ILE A 266 -2.25 -12.95 0.57
C ILE A 266 -1.78 -14.40 0.42
N ALA A 267 -0.88 -14.87 1.29
CA ALA A 267 -0.44 -16.26 1.32
C ALA A 267 -1.59 -17.27 1.49
N ASP A 268 -2.69 -16.86 2.11
CA ASP A 268 -3.86 -17.70 2.40
C ASP A 268 -4.94 -17.62 1.29
N ILE A 269 -4.95 -16.55 0.47
CA ILE A 269 -6.02 -16.25 -0.52
C ILE A 269 -5.68 -16.77 -1.92
N GLY A 270 -5.22 -18.03 -2.05
CA GLY A 270 -4.78 -18.64 -3.32
C GLY A 270 -5.42 -18.03 -4.59
N ASN A 271 -4.58 -17.47 -5.47
CA ASN A 271 -4.92 -16.78 -6.72
C ASN A 271 -5.54 -15.38 -6.64
N ARG A 272 -5.44 -14.68 -5.50
CA ARG A 272 -5.85 -13.28 -5.42
C ARG A 272 -4.73 -12.45 -4.79
N ILE A 273 -4.12 -11.62 -5.65
CA ILE A 273 -3.44 -10.36 -5.30
C ILE A 273 -1.91 -10.39 -5.33
N ALA A 274 -1.39 -9.19 -5.63
CA ALA A 274 -0.04 -8.78 -5.93
C ALA A 274 0.99 -9.22 -4.89
N ILE A 275 2.23 -9.36 -5.35
CA ILE A 275 3.33 -9.98 -4.63
C ILE A 275 4.25 -8.87 -4.10
N PHE A 276 4.53 -8.88 -2.80
CA PHE A 276 5.35 -7.92 -2.05
C PHE A 276 6.61 -8.64 -1.53
N ALA A 277 7.79 -8.02 -1.61
CA ALA A 277 9.10 -8.71 -1.58
C ALA A 277 10.27 -7.98 -0.85
N ASP A 278 10.36 -8.08 0.49
CA ASP A 278 11.18 -7.28 1.45
C ASP A 278 12.69 -7.11 1.11
N GLU A 279 13.38 -6.19 1.80
CA GLU A 279 14.81 -5.90 1.69
C GLU A 279 15.69 -7.16 1.69
N LYS A 280 16.18 -7.56 0.52
CA LYS A 280 17.53 -8.13 0.39
C LYS A 280 18.14 -7.72 -0.93
N TYR A 281 18.95 -6.65 -0.94
CA TYR A 281 20.13 -6.59 -1.80
C TYR A 281 21.20 -5.65 -1.25
N LEU A 282 22.16 -6.25 -0.54
CA LEU A 282 23.57 -6.02 -0.84
C LEU A 282 23.98 -7.21 -1.73
N ILE A 283 23.93 -7.06 -3.06
CA ILE A 283 24.84 -7.82 -3.91
C ILE A 283 26.17 -7.12 -3.70
N GLU A 284 27.04 -7.70 -2.87
CA GLU A 284 28.47 -7.48 -3.06
C GLU A 284 28.76 -7.95 -4.49
N THR A 285 29.12 -7.01 -5.34
CA THR A 285 29.74 -7.32 -6.63
C THR A 285 30.99 -8.12 -6.31
N VAL A 286 30.96 -9.42 -6.61
CA VAL A 286 32.15 -10.25 -6.69
C VAL A 286 33.11 -9.56 -7.66
N LYS A 287 34.32 -9.24 -7.18
CA LYS A 287 35.45 -8.83 -8.02
C LYS A 287 35.93 -9.99 -8.87
#